data_AF-A0A7W9MHZ2-F1
#
_entry.id   AF-A0A7W9MHZ2-F1
#
_cell.length_a   1.000
_cell.length_b   1.000
_cell.length_c   1.000
_cell.angle_alpha   90.00
_cell.angle_beta   90.00
_cell.angle_gamma   90.00
#
_symmetry.space_group_name_H-M   'P 1'
#
loop_
_entity.id
_entity.type
_entity.pdbx_description
1 polymer ?
#
loop_
_entity_poly.entity_id
_entity_poly.type
_entity_poly.pdbx_seq_one_letter_code
_entity_poly.pdbx_strand_id
1 'polypeptide(L)'
;MAKEFIEHAIAANDGIAPEAIHADRGTVMTSTTVSGLPALLGIDQSHSRPRVSNDNPYSEAQFKTLKYCPAFPGEFGSIEDANVFCGQFFRYYNTEHRHSGIGMHTPASVRDGSAVEIQARRAATLNAAFLAYPERFRGRRPSPPPLPARVWINKPSTDLEDDEAEASAQTPNVA
;
A
#
# COMPACT_ATOMS: atom_id res chain seq x y z
N MET A 1 -5.43 -24.33 3.88
CA MET A 1 -6.09 -23.15 3.25
C MET A 1 -5.55 -21.81 3.74
N ALA A 2 -5.84 -21.31 4.95
CA ALA A 2 -5.35 -19.97 5.36
C ALA A 2 -3.81 -19.88 5.46
N LYS A 3 -3.17 -20.94 5.95
CA LYS A 3 -1.71 -21.07 6.00
C LYS A 3 -1.05 -20.92 4.62
N GLU A 4 -1.47 -21.80 3.72
CA GLU A 4 -0.94 -21.86 2.35
C GLU A 4 -1.18 -20.55 1.60
N PHE A 5 -2.31 -19.89 1.86
CA PHE A 5 -2.59 -18.57 1.28
C PHE A 5 -1.57 -17.52 1.74
N ILE A 6 -1.30 -17.43 3.05
CA ILE A 6 -0.33 -16.46 3.59
C ILE A 6 1.08 -16.81 3.12
N GLU A 7 1.48 -18.08 3.18
CA GLU A 7 2.79 -18.53 2.69
C GLU A 7 2.97 -18.23 1.19
N HIS A 8 1.95 -18.46 0.38
CA HIS A 8 1.96 -18.12 -1.04
C HIS A 8 2.04 -16.61 -1.27
N ALA A 9 1.34 -15.80 -0.47
CA ALA A 9 1.41 -14.35 -0.56
C ALA A 9 2.81 -13.81 -0.21
N ILE A 10 3.45 -14.38 0.81
CA ILE A 10 4.83 -14.05 1.18
C ILE A 10 5.79 -14.44 0.06
N ALA A 11 5.65 -15.66 -0.48
CA ALA A 11 6.48 -16.11 -1.61
C ALA A 11 6.31 -15.24 -2.86
N ALA A 12 5.08 -14.83 -3.17
CA ALA A 12 4.77 -13.91 -4.26
C ALA A 12 5.26 -12.47 -3.99
N ASN A 13 5.54 -12.14 -2.73
CA ASN A 13 6.12 -10.87 -2.29
C ASN A 13 7.64 -10.97 -2.07
N ASP A 14 8.33 -11.72 -2.93
CA ASP A 14 9.80 -11.91 -2.89
C ASP A 14 10.31 -12.50 -1.57
N GLY A 15 9.46 -13.25 -0.86
CA GLY A 15 9.77 -13.84 0.45
C GLY A 15 9.68 -12.87 1.62
N ILE A 16 9.26 -11.62 1.39
CA ILE A 16 9.17 -10.59 2.42
C ILE A 16 7.85 -10.75 3.16
N ALA A 17 7.93 -11.18 4.42
CA ALA A 17 6.80 -11.24 5.33
C ALA A 17 6.47 -9.83 5.86
N PRO A 18 5.18 -9.45 5.95
CA PRO A 18 4.80 -8.22 6.61
C PRO A 18 5.02 -8.33 8.11
N GLU A 19 5.38 -7.24 8.76
CA GLU A 19 5.47 -7.17 10.23
C GLU A 19 4.09 -7.34 10.88
N ALA A 20 3.06 -6.74 10.27
CA ALA A 20 1.68 -6.84 10.74
C ALA A 20 0.67 -7.00 9.58
N ILE A 21 -0.42 -7.72 9.85
CA ILE A 21 -1.59 -7.81 8.96
C ILE A 21 -2.77 -7.12 9.65
N HIS A 22 -3.35 -6.13 8.96
CA HIS A 22 -4.58 -5.48 9.40
C HIS A 22 -5.80 -6.13 8.74
N ALA A 23 -6.82 -6.46 9.54
CA ALA A 23 -8.05 -7.09 9.08
C ALA A 23 -9.30 -6.43 9.67
N ASP A 24 -10.42 -6.56 8.96
CA ASP A 24 -11.72 -6.27 9.56
C ASP A 24 -12.07 -7.31 10.66
N ARG A 25 -13.15 -7.04 11.39
CA ARG A 25 -13.70 -7.97 12.40
C ARG A 25 -14.74 -8.93 11.82
N GLY A 26 -14.64 -9.28 10.53
CA GLY A 26 -15.50 -10.28 9.91
C GLY A 26 -15.40 -11.63 10.63
N THR A 27 -16.52 -12.35 10.74
CA THR A 27 -16.65 -13.61 11.49
C THR A 27 -15.67 -14.71 11.06
N VAL A 28 -15.21 -14.66 9.80
CA VAL A 28 -14.20 -15.59 9.24
C VAL A 28 -12.79 -15.29 9.79
N MET A 29 -12.46 -14.01 10.01
CA MET A 29 -11.16 -13.56 10.52
C MET A 29 -10.99 -13.79 12.03
N THR A 30 -12.09 -14.05 12.74
CA THR A 30 -12.11 -14.36 14.18
C THR A 30 -12.07 -15.86 14.49
N SER A 31 -12.05 -16.74 13.48
CA SER A 31 -11.98 -18.18 13.71
C SER A 31 -10.58 -18.58 14.20
N THR A 32 -10.53 -19.43 15.24
CA THR A 32 -9.33 -19.84 15.98
C THR A 32 -8.21 -20.40 15.11
N THR A 33 -8.56 -20.94 13.94
CA THR A 33 -7.63 -21.54 12.96
C THR A 33 -6.90 -20.50 12.10
N VAL A 34 -7.41 -19.27 11.99
CA VAL A 34 -6.81 -18.18 11.19
C VAL A 34 -6.08 -17.17 12.08
N SER A 35 -6.53 -16.95 13.33
CA SER A 35 -5.88 -16.02 14.27
C SER A 35 -4.54 -16.52 14.83
N GLY A 36 -4.39 -17.83 15.07
CA GLY A 36 -3.12 -18.39 15.54
C GLY A 36 -2.00 -18.42 14.50
N LEU A 37 -2.33 -18.22 13.21
CA LEU A 37 -1.40 -18.50 12.12
C LEU A 37 -0.41 -17.36 11.81
N PRO A 38 -0.82 -16.08 11.80
CA PRO A 38 0.13 -14.97 11.74
C PRO A 38 1.11 -14.99 12.91
N ALA A 39 0.65 -15.30 14.13
CA ALA A 39 1.52 -15.43 15.29
C ALA A 39 2.60 -16.53 15.11
N LEU A 40 2.26 -17.66 14.47
CA LEU A 40 3.22 -18.72 14.13
C LEU A 40 4.23 -18.32 13.04
N LEU A 41 3.87 -17.36 12.20
CA LEU A 41 4.74 -16.80 11.16
C LEU A 41 5.50 -15.54 11.63
N GLY A 42 5.34 -15.15 12.91
CA GLY A 42 5.94 -13.93 13.47
C GLY A 42 5.32 -12.64 12.93
N ILE A 43 4.06 -12.69 12.51
CA ILE A 43 3.31 -11.57 11.93
C ILE A 43 2.26 -11.11 12.93
N ASP A 44 2.31 -9.84 13.31
CA ASP A 44 1.37 -9.23 14.24
C ASP A 44 -0.03 -9.07 13.62
N GLN A 45 -1.06 -9.19 14.44
CA GLN A 45 -2.45 -9.00 14.00
C GLN A 45 -3.02 -7.68 14.51
N SER A 46 -3.51 -6.87 13.57
CA SER A 46 -4.22 -5.64 13.85
C SER A 46 -5.66 -5.75 13.35
N HIS A 47 -6.62 -5.23 14.11
CA HIS A 47 -8.03 -5.29 13.75
C HIS A 47 -8.72 -3.92 13.82
N SER A 48 -9.60 -3.66 12.85
CA SER A 48 -10.46 -2.47 12.81
C SER A 48 -11.28 -2.31 14.09
N ARG A 49 -11.46 -1.08 14.60
CA ARG A 49 -12.18 -0.81 15.86
C ARG A 49 -13.62 -1.37 15.85
N PRO A 50 -14.18 -1.77 17.00
CA PRO A 50 -15.53 -2.32 17.04
C PRO A 50 -16.56 -1.32 16.51
N ARG A 51 -17.39 -1.75 15.56
CA ARG A 51 -18.46 -0.95 14.91
C ARG A 51 -17.96 0.21 14.03
N VAL A 52 -16.71 0.15 13.56
CA VAL A 52 -16.11 1.18 12.70
C VAL A 52 -15.69 0.54 11.37
N SER A 53 -16.53 0.69 10.33
CA SER A 53 -16.29 0.05 9.02
C SER A 53 -15.21 0.73 8.19
N ASN A 54 -14.92 2.02 8.45
CA ASN A 54 -13.94 2.81 7.69
C ASN A 54 -12.48 2.60 8.13
N ASP A 55 -12.21 1.63 9.01
CA ASP A 55 -10.87 1.31 9.49
C ASP A 55 -10.09 0.37 8.54
N ASN A 56 -10.62 0.05 7.35
CA ASN A 56 -9.90 -0.68 6.27
C ASN A 56 -9.89 0.09 4.92
N PRO A 57 -9.51 1.38 4.91
CA PRO A 57 -9.72 2.27 3.75
C PRO A 57 -8.92 1.84 2.52
N TYR A 58 -7.75 1.22 2.71
CA TYR A 58 -6.90 0.77 1.60
C TYR A 58 -7.50 -0.43 0.85
N SER A 59 -7.96 -1.45 1.58
CA SER A 59 -8.60 -2.60 0.95
C SER A 59 -9.92 -2.21 0.30
N GLU A 60 -10.72 -1.34 0.93
CA GLU A 60 -11.96 -0.81 0.33
C GLU A 60 -11.69 -0.03 -0.95
N ALA A 61 -10.69 0.85 -0.96
CA ALA A 61 -10.29 1.58 -2.16
C ALA A 61 -9.82 0.64 -3.29
N GLN A 62 -9.10 -0.42 -2.95
CA GLN A 62 -8.68 -1.44 -3.91
C GLN A 62 -9.88 -2.19 -4.50
N PHE A 63 -10.82 -2.65 -3.66
CA PHE A 63 -12.05 -3.31 -4.12
C PHE A 63 -12.90 -2.39 -4.98
N LYS A 64 -13.00 -1.11 -4.63
CA LYS A 64 -13.67 -0.11 -5.46
C LYS A 64 -12.96 0.01 -6.81
N THR A 65 -11.64 0.09 -6.84
CA THR A 65 -10.89 0.18 -8.10
C THR A 65 -11.12 -1.03 -9.00
N LEU A 66 -11.16 -2.24 -8.43
CA LEU A 66 -11.49 -3.47 -9.15
C LEU A 66 -12.90 -3.41 -9.77
N LYS A 67 -13.91 -3.09 -8.95
CA LYS A 67 -15.33 -3.14 -9.36
C LYS A 67 -15.72 -2.03 -10.35
N TYR A 68 -15.08 -0.87 -10.25
CA TYR A 68 -15.37 0.27 -11.12
C TYR A 68 -14.44 0.34 -12.35
N CYS A 69 -13.54 -0.63 -12.51
CA CYS A 69 -12.77 -0.80 -13.73
C CYS A 69 -13.72 -1.07 -14.92
N PRO A 70 -13.57 -0.40 -16.07
CA PRO A 70 -14.43 -0.65 -17.24
C PRO A 70 -14.43 -2.10 -17.74
N ALA A 71 -13.36 -2.86 -17.47
CA ALA A 71 -13.24 -4.27 -17.83
C ALA A 71 -13.94 -5.22 -16.84
N PHE A 72 -14.44 -4.73 -15.70
CA PHE A 72 -15.10 -5.57 -14.71
C PHE A 72 -16.42 -6.13 -15.26
N PRO A 73 -16.63 -7.46 -15.24
CA PRO A 73 -17.75 -8.09 -15.91
C PRO A 73 -19.10 -7.96 -15.18
N GLY A 74 -19.11 -7.36 -13.98
CA GLY A 74 -20.28 -7.29 -13.09
C GLY A 74 -20.46 -8.61 -12.31
N GLU A 75 -20.56 -9.72 -13.03
CA GLU A 75 -20.64 -11.07 -12.48
C GLU A 75 -19.67 -12.00 -13.23
N PHE A 76 -19.14 -13.02 -12.54
CA PHE A 76 -18.28 -14.04 -13.14
C PHE A 76 -19.07 -15.32 -13.38
N GLY A 77 -18.83 -15.98 -14.53
CA GLY A 77 -19.47 -17.26 -14.86
C GLY A 77 -18.94 -18.44 -14.04
N SER A 78 -17.71 -18.34 -13.54
CA SER A 78 -17.03 -19.36 -12.74
C SER A 78 -15.95 -18.75 -11.84
N ILE A 79 -15.43 -19.55 -10.90
CA ILE A 79 -14.28 -19.14 -10.06
C ILE A 79 -13.01 -19.05 -10.92
N GLU A 80 -12.88 -19.89 -11.92
CA GLU A 80 -11.78 -19.90 -12.87
C GLU A 80 -11.73 -18.59 -13.66
N ASP A 81 -12.88 -18.12 -14.15
CA ASP A 81 -12.98 -16.81 -14.83
C ASP A 81 -12.58 -15.67 -13.89
N ALA A 82 -13.04 -15.72 -12.63
CA ALA A 82 -12.68 -14.75 -11.61
C ALA A 82 -11.17 -14.74 -11.34
N ASN A 83 -10.54 -15.91 -11.25
CA ASN A 83 -9.10 -16.04 -11.02
C ASN A 83 -8.28 -15.49 -12.19
N VAL A 84 -8.67 -15.81 -13.44
CA VAL A 84 -8.01 -15.29 -14.65
C VAL A 84 -8.11 -13.76 -14.69
N PHE A 85 -9.31 -13.22 -14.48
CA PHE A 85 -9.53 -11.78 -14.45
C PHE A 85 -8.73 -11.09 -13.34
N CYS A 86 -8.81 -11.60 -12.10
CA CYS A 86 -8.09 -11.04 -10.95
C CYS A 86 -6.58 -11.08 -11.17
N GLY A 87 -6.03 -12.17 -11.73
CA GLY A 87 -4.61 -12.27 -12.06
C GLY A 87 -4.15 -11.18 -13.03
N GLN A 88 -4.92 -10.94 -14.09
CA GLN A 88 -4.66 -9.87 -15.05
C GLN A 88 -4.80 -8.48 -14.42
N PHE A 89 -5.87 -8.27 -13.65
CA PHE A 89 -6.13 -7.00 -12.98
C PHE A 89 -5.02 -6.65 -12.00
N PHE A 90 -4.64 -7.56 -11.10
CA PHE A 90 -3.62 -7.26 -10.08
C PHE A 90 -2.24 -7.07 -10.69
N ARG A 91 -1.91 -7.77 -11.78
CA ARG A 91 -0.70 -7.50 -12.55
C ARG A 91 -0.71 -6.06 -13.06
N TYR A 92 -1.74 -5.68 -13.81
CA TYR A 92 -1.88 -4.31 -14.33
C TYR A 92 -1.86 -3.25 -13.21
N TYR A 93 -2.62 -3.47 -12.14
CA TYR A 93 -2.72 -2.57 -10.98
C TYR A 93 -1.35 -2.33 -10.32
N ASN A 94 -0.55 -3.38 -10.18
CA ASN A 94 0.74 -3.33 -9.49
C ASN A 94 1.89 -2.84 -10.38
N THR A 95 1.89 -3.15 -11.68
CA THR A 95 3.06 -2.93 -12.55
C THR A 95 2.87 -1.83 -13.59
N GLU A 96 1.64 -1.45 -13.91
CA GLU A 96 1.35 -0.53 -15.03
C GLU A 96 0.53 0.69 -14.60
N HIS A 97 -0.51 0.48 -13.78
CA HIS A 97 -1.37 1.55 -13.31
C HIS A 97 -0.61 2.50 -12.37
N ARG A 98 -0.64 3.80 -12.68
CA ARG A 98 0.01 4.85 -11.89
C ARG A 98 -0.96 5.51 -10.94
N HIS A 99 -0.58 5.59 -9.68
CA HIS A 99 -1.46 6.00 -8.60
C HIS A 99 -1.10 7.40 -8.11
N SER A 100 -2.08 8.30 -8.09
CA SER A 100 -1.89 9.69 -7.64
C SER A 100 -1.46 9.77 -6.18
N GLY A 101 -1.98 8.89 -5.32
CA GLY A 101 -1.64 8.84 -3.88
C GLY A 101 -0.18 8.51 -3.58
N ILE A 102 0.55 7.94 -4.55
CA ILE A 102 1.99 7.65 -4.46
C ILE A 102 2.76 8.36 -5.58
N GLY A 103 2.41 9.62 -5.87
CA GLY A 103 3.20 10.46 -6.78
C GLY A 103 3.26 9.96 -8.22
N MET A 104 2.18 9.32 -8.70
CA MET A 104 2.09 8.71 -10.04
C MET A 104 3.09 7.57 -10.25
N HIS A 105 3.46 6.85 -9.19
CA HIS A 105 4.23 5.61 -9.26
C HIS A 105 3.30 4.39 -9.30
N THR A 106 3.87 3.22 -9.64
CA THR A 106 3.18 1.93 -9.54
C THR A 106 3.50 1.30 -8.18
N PRO A 107 2.61 0.47 -7.60
CA PRO A 107 2.89 -0.21 -6.33
C PRO A 107 4.20 -1.01 -6.37
N ALA A 108 4.47 -1.69 -7.48
CA ALA A 108 5.73 -2.42 -7.66
C ALA A 108 6.95 -1.50 -7.57
N SER A 109 6.94 -0.35 -8.24
CA SER A 109 8.09 0.57 -8.21
C SER A 109 8.35 1.19 -6.83
N VAL A 110 7.31 1.34 -6.01
CA VAL A 110 7.47 1.78 -4.62
C VAL A 110 8.04 0.65 -3.77
N ARG A 111 7.53 -0.57 -3.95
CA ARG A 111 7.97 -1.77 -3.22
C ARG A 111 9.44 -2.10 -3.46
N ASP A 112 9.88 -2.11 -4.72
CA ASP A 112 11.24 -2.45 -5.11
C ASP A 112 12.24 -1.27 -4.96
N GLY A 113 11.75 -0.09 -4.58
CA GLY A 113 12.54 1.12 -4.39
C GLY A 113 12.92 1.87 -5.67
N SER A 114 12.61 1.34 -6.85
CA SER A 114 12.91 1.99 -8.15
C SER A 114 12.20 3.34 -8.34
N ALA A 115 11.15 3.60 -7.56
CA ALA A 115 10.43 4.88 -7.54
C ALA A 115 11.35 6.08 -7.27
N VAL A 116 12.42 5.91 -6.48
CA VAL A 116 13.41 6.98 -6.21
C VAL A 116 14.13 7.39 -7.50
N GLU A 117 14.62 6.42 -8.26
CA GLU A 117 15.31 6.67 -9.53
C GLU A 117 14.35 7.22 -10.58
N ILE A 118 13.12 6.70 -10.64
CA ILE A 118 12.06 7.23 -11.52
C ILE A 118 11.78 8.71 -11.17
N GLN A 119 11.72 9.06 -9.89
CA GLN A 119 11.49 10.42 -9.43
C GLN A 119 12.62 11.36 -9.86
N ALA A 120 13.88 10.94 -9.70
CA ALA A 120 15.05 11.71 -10.12
C ALA A 120 15.02 11.96 -11.64
N ARG A 121 14.74 10.93 -12.44
CA ARG A 121 14.60 11.05 -13.91
C ARG A 121 13.49 12.03 -14.30
N ARG A 122 12.32 11.96 -13.64
CA ARG A 122 11.21 12.92 -13.87
C ARG A 122 11.62 14.35 -13.56
N ALA A 123 12.33 14.57 -12.45
CA ALA A 123 12.81 15.90 -12.08
C ALA A 123 13.82 16.46 -13.10
N ALA A 124 14.71 15.62 -13.63
CA ALA A 124 15.64 15.99 -14.68
C ALA A 124 14.91 16.38 -15.98
N THR A 125 13.95 15.57 -16.44
CA THR A 125 13.12 15.86 -17.63
C THR A 125 12.36 17.18 -17.48
N LEU A 126 11.72 17.39 -16.33
CA LEU A 126 10.99 18.62 -16.03
C LEU A 126 11.90 19.85 -16.00
N ASN A 127 13.11 19.71 -15.46
CA ASN A 127 14.11 20.77 -15.46
C ASN A 127 14.59 21.11 -16.88
N ALA A 128 14.88 20.09 -17.69
CA ALA A 128 15.28 20.30 -19.08
C ALA A 128 14.19 21.03 -19.89
N ALA A 129 12.92 20.63 -19.70
CA ALA A 129 11.79 21.31 -20.34
C ALA A 129 11.66 22.78 -19.87
N PHE A 130 11.87 23.04 -18.58
CA PHE A 130 11.84 24.39 -18.02
C PHE A 130 12.97 25.28 -18.56
N LEU A 131 14.19 24.75 -18.66
CA LEU A 131 15.33 25.50 -19.20
C LEU A 131 15.15 25.83 -20.68
N ALA A 132 14.50 24.96 -21.45
CA ALA A 132 14.23 25.20 -22.87
C ALA A 132 13.11 26.23 -23.10
N TYR A 133 12.07 26.22 -22.27
CA TYR A 133 10.84 27.02 -22.47
C TYR A 133 10.26 27.55 -21.14
N PRO A 134 10.96 28.46 -20.44
CA PRO A 134 10.54 28.93 -19.12
C PRO A 134 9.18 29.65 -19.12
N GLU A 135 8.79 30.26 -20.24
CA GLU A 135 7.51 30.94 -20.43
C GLU A 135 6.30 30.00 -20.34
N ARG A 136 6.45 28.72 -20.74
CA ARG A 136 5.41 27.69 -20.59
C ARG A 136 5.09 27.36 -19.13
N PHE A 137 6.00 27.70 -18.23
CA PHE A 137 5.89 27.45 -16.79
C PHE A 137 5.74 28.74 -15.97
N ARG A 138 5.46 29.89 -16.62
CA ARG A 138 5.33 31.20 -15.96
C ARG A 138 6.54 31.54 -15.08
N GLY A 139 7.74 31.15 -15.51
CA GLY A 139 8.99 31.37 -14.76
C GLY A 139 9.16 30.49 -13.52
N ARG A 140 8.23 29.58 -13.20
CA ARG A 140 8.34 28.66 -12.06
C ARG A 140 8.79 27.28 -12.52
N ARG A 141 9.91 26.80 -11.98
CA ARG A 141 10.38 25.44 -12.26
C ARG A 141 9.35 24.40 -11.75
N PRO A 142 8.86 23.50 -12.62
CA PRO A 142 7.97 22.42 -12.21
C PRO A 142 8.72 21.33 -11.42
N SER A 143 8.00 20.66 -10.52
CA SER A 143 8.50 19.48 -9.78
C SER A 143 7.54 18.31 -9.95
N PRO A 144 8.05 17.06 -9.99
CA PRO A 144 7.19 15.89 -9.98
C PRO A 144 6.46 15.78 -8.62
N PRO A 145 5.23 15.23 -8.58
CA PRO A 145 4.51 15.00 -7.34
C PRO A 145 5.34 14.16 -6.35
N PRO A 146 5.42 14.53 -5.06
CA PRO A 146 6.24 13.82 -4.10
C PRO A 146 5.67 12.42 -3.78
N LEU A 147 6.56 11.49 -3.43
CA LEU A 147 6.18 10.25 -2.76
C LEU A 147 5.85 10.55 -1.29
N PRO A 148 4.76 10.00 -0.74
CA PRO A 148 4.49 10.14 0.69
C PRO A 148 5.55 9.39 1.50
N ALA A 149 6.09 10.02 2.53
CA ALA A 149 7.07 9.40 3.43
C ALA A 149 6.44 8.38 4.39
N ARG A 150 5.19 8.65 4.79
CA ARG A 150 4.38 7.77 5.65
C ARG A 150 2.94 7.79 5.16
N VAL A 151 2.27 6.67 5.37
CA VAL A 151 0.83 6.51 5.16
C VAL A 151 0.23 5.94 6.44
N TRP A 152 -1.04 6.25 6.69
CA TRP A 152 -1.71 5.91 7.95
C TRP A 152 -3.07 5.29 7.65
N ILE A 153 -3.36 4.13 8.24
CA ILE A 153 -4.74 3.63 8.32
C ILE A 153 -5.54 4.54 9.25
N ASN A 154 -5.00 4.77 10.45
CA ASN A 154 -5.51 5.71 11.44
C ASN A 154 -4.35 6.62 11.85
N LYS A 155 -4.38 7.89 11.41
CA LYS A 155 -3.35 8.84 11.81
C LYS A 155 -3.55 9.19 13.29
N PRO A 156 -2.54 9.04 14.15
CA PRO A 156 -2.63 9.48 15.54
C PRO A 156 -2.90 10.99 15.60
N SER A 157 -3.61 11.42 16.65
CA SER A 157 -3.74 12.85 16.96
C SER A 157 -2.36 13.40 17.32
N THR A 158 -2.09 14.65 16.95
CA THR A 158 -0.81 15.35 17.23
C THR A 158 -0.40 15.29 18.70
N ASP A 159 -1.35 15.25 19.63
CA ASP A 159 -1.09 15.18 21.07
C ASP A 159 -0.41 13.86 21.52
N LEU A 160 -0.41 12.82 20.67
CA LEU A 160 0.26 11.53 20.93
C LEU A 160 1.64 11.42 20.24
N GLU A 161 1.95 12.32 19.30
CA GLU A 161 3.25 12.32 18.59
C GLU A 161 4.39 12.81 19.52
N ASP A 162 4.07 13.67 20.49
CA ASP A 162 5.03 14.22 21.46
C ASP A 162 5.47 13.17 22.51
N ASP A 163 4.56 12.29 22.94
CA ASP A 163 4.84 11.25 23.94
C ASP A 163 5.77 10.13 23.41
N GLU A 164 5.65 9.74 22.13
CA GLU A 164 6.52 8.72 21.52
C GLU A 164 7.93 9.27 21.21
N ALA A 165 8.04 10.56 20.87
CA ALA A 165 9.33 11.22 20.67
C ALA A 165 10.11 11.36 21.99
N GLU A 166 9.44 11.62 23.11
CA GLU A 166 10.05 11.65 24.44
C GLU A 166 10.44 10.23 24.93
N ALA A 167 9.59 9.22 24.67
CA ALA A 167 9.89 7.84 25.06
C ALA A 167 11.09 7.23 24.31
N SER A 168 11.27 7.56 23.02
CA SER A 168 12.45 7.13 22.24
C SER A 168 13.75 7.84 22.65
N ALA A 169 13.68 8.98 23.32
CA ALA A 169 14.84 9.71 23.81
C ALA A 169 15.36 9.21 25.17
N GLN A 170 14.62 8.31 25.83
CA GLN A 170 14.96 7.74 27.15
C GLN A 170 15.25 6.24 27.07
N THR A 171 16.22 5.86 26.24
CA THR A 171 16.91 4.58 26.46
C THR A 171 18.06 4.82 27.45
N PRO A 172 18.08 4.21 28.64
CA PRO A 172 19.21 4.35 29.54
C PRO A 172 20.41 3.62 28.96
N ASN A 173 21.52 4.34 28.83
CA ASN A 173 22.83 3.79 28.56
C ASN A 173 23.23 2.88 29.73
N VAL A 174 23.14 1.57 29.55
CA VAL A 174 23.65 0.60 30.52
C VAL A 174 24.97 0.05 29.97
N ALA A 175 26.05 0.40 30.66
CA ALA A 175 27.40 -0.12 30.49
C ALA A 175 27.52 -1.57 30.98
#